data_AF-A0A8H7T3W9-F1
#
_entry.id   AF-A0A8H7T3W9-F1
#
_cell.length_a   1.000
_cell.length_b   1.000
_cell.length_c   1.000
_cell.angle_alpha   90.00
_cell.angle_beta   90.00
_cell.angle_gamma   90.00
#
_symmetry.space_group_name_H-M   'P 1'
#
loop_
_entity.id
_entity.type
_entity.pdbx_description
1 polymer ?
#
loop_
_entity_poly.entity_id
_entity_poly.type
_entity_poly.pdbx_seq_one_letter_code
_entity_poly.pdbx_strand_id
1 'polypeptide(L)'
;MTDPSRTKWCEVSPDIYSRPLGEPDLYYTTNAKVWERTGQTASSIKVHVGISLHLPLVDDRSEVQLRIEDSLRYAWKQIRFHCPILASSVVLDPETKIWNRVYQVANEMEVIDMSMEQTFTTNCGSRTPEEFLELDPPVPFPALFVFPVAVPESSKLDTVKYNIIFQSGHDVIDGMAAYAFMDNLLSYTSEAFMFEENIPDVTFGSEHKTYLHRFALFLESQRQKSLQILSFRLFGTRETEIARTFCQFMPSKERRYPESLVSQRSHFRQTSPKRSSEFEI
;
A
#
# COMPACT_ATOMS: atom_id res chain seq x y z
N MET A 1 -6.80 30.55 -13.57
CA MET A 1 -6.26 29.44 -14.39
C MET A 1 -4.76 29.37 -14.11
N THR A 2 -4.34 28.35 -13.36
CA THR A 2 -2.92 28.04 -13.17
C THR A 2 -2.36 27.50 -14.48
N ASP A 3 -1.23 28.05 -14.93
CA ASP A 3 -0.52 27.56 -16.11
C ASP A 3 -0.12 26.08 -15.89
N PRO A 4 -0.62 25.13 -16.70
CA PRO A 4 -0.29 23.70 -16.57
C PRO A 4 1.19 23.40 -16.84
N SER A 5 1.96 24.35 -17.38
CA SER A 5 3.42 24.22 -17.50
C SER A 5 4.14 24.28 -16.14
N ARG A 6 3.50 24.89 -15.13
CA ARG A 6 4.12 25.23 -13.84
C ARG A 6 4.27 24.06 -12.87
N THR A 7 3.64 22.93 -13.13
CA THR A 7 3.72 21.71 -12.29
C THR A 7 4.52 20.59 -12.93
N LYS A 8 5.24 20.87 -14.02
CA LYS A 8 6.13 19.89 -14.65
C LYS A 8 7.40 19.70 -13.84
N TRP A 9 7.88 18.46 -13.81
CA TRP A 9 9.21 18.14 -13.28
C TRP A 9 10.28 18.70 -14.20
N CYS A 10 11.25 19.38 -13.62
CA CYS A 10 12.42 19.93 -14.29
C CYS A 10 13.68 19.49 -13.54
N GLU A 11 14.73 19.13 -14.26
CA GLU A 11 16.03 18.91 -13.66
C GLU A 11 16.62 20.25 -13.22
N VAL A 12 16.94 20.40 -11.93
CA VAL A 12 17.48 21.63 -11.33
C VAL A 12 18.99 21.53 -11.08
N SER A 13 19.49 20.31 -10.95
CA SER A 13 20.91 19.95 -10.95
C SER A 13 21.02 18.48 -11.37
N PRO A 14 22.22 17.97 -11.73
CA PRO A 14 22.37 16.58 -12.16
C PRO A 14 21.69 15.62 -11.19
N ASP A 15 20.81 14.77 -11.71
CA ASP A 15 20.05 13.76 -10.94
C ASP A 15 19.05 14.31 -9.91
N ILE A 16 18.81 15.62 -9.88
CA ILE A 16 17.83 16.28 -9.01
C ILE A 16 16.73 16.92 -9.84
N TYR A 17 15.52 16.41 -9.64
CA TYR A 17 14.33 16.89 -10.29
C TYR A 17 13.47 17.65 -9.29
N SER A 18 12.87 18.76 -9.74
CA SER A 18 11.97 19.54 -8.92
C SER A 18 10.75 19.99 -9.70
N ARG A 19 9.63 20.16 -8.99
CA ARG A 19 8.44 20.86 -9.49
C ARG A 19 7.82 21.71 -8.38
N PRO A 20 7.25 22.87 -8.71
CA PRO A 20 6.35 23.58 -7.80
C PRO A 20 5.15 22.71 -7.40
N LEU A 21 4.71 22.87 -6.15
CA LEU A 21 3.49 22.22 -5.68
C LEU A 21 2.25 22.80 -6.36
N GLY A 22 1.32 21.92 -6.73
CA GLY A 22 -0.03 22.31 -7.13
C GLY A 22 -0.86 22.72 -5.90
N GLU A 23 -2.04 23.28 -6.12
CA GLU A 23 -2.93 23.72 -5.04
C GLU A 23 -3.30 22.59 -4.05
N PRO A 24 -3.67 21.37 -4.48
CA PRO A 24 -3.95 20.28 -3.54
C PRO A 24 -2.71 19.87 -2.73
N ASP A 25 -1.56 19.69 -3.40
CA ASP A 25 -0.30 19.32 -2.75
C ASP A 25 0.08 20.37 -1.69
N LEU A 26 -0.05 21.66 -2.02
CA LEU A 26 0.27 22.78 -1.14
C LEU A 26 -0.62 22.80 0.10
N TYR A 27 -1.91 22.51 -0.04
CA TYR A 27 -2.85 22.44 1.09
C TYR A 27 -2.39 21.37 2.09
N TYR A 28 -2.15 20.14 1.62
CA TYR A 28 -1.73 19.04 2.49
C TYR A 28 -0.33 19.24 3.05
N THR A 29 0.62 19.77 2.27
CA THR A 29 1.95 20.16 2.78
C THR A 29 1.84 21.20 3.89
N THR A 30 1.01 22.24 3.70
CA THR A 30 0.84 23.29 4.72
C THR A 30 0.29 22.69 6.00
N ASN A 31 -0.71 21.82 5.91
CA ASN A 31 -1.24 21.10 7.07
C ASN A 31 -0.16 20.23 7.72
N ALA A 32 0.59 19.43 6.96
CA ALA A 32 1.67 18.61 7.50
C ALA A 32 2.71 19.46 8.25
N LYS A 33 3.11 20.61 7.70
CA LYS A 33 4.09 21.52 8.31
C LYS A 33 3.60 22.23 9.57
N VAL A 34 2.31 22.52 9.68
CA VAL A 34 1.73 23.06 10.92
C VAL A 34 1.81 22.03 12.06
N TRP A 35 1.62 20.74 11.74
CA TRP A 35 1.58 19.66 12.73
C TRP A 35 2.95 19.01 13.01
N GLU A 36 3.94 19.21 12.14
CA GLU A 36 5.31 18.70 12.32
C GLU A 36 5.89 19.03 13.70
N ARG A 37 5.57 20.20 14.26
CA ARG A 37 6.05 20.62 15.60
C ARG A 37 5.29 20.02 16.78
N THR A 38 4.12 19.43 16.56
CA THR A 38 3.33 18.80 17.62
C THR A 38 3.66 17.32 17.80
N GLY A 39 4.46 16.74 16.90
CA GLY A 39 4.77 15.31 16.88
C GLY A 39 3.60 14.45 16.41
N GLN A 40 2.55 15.05 15.85
CA GLN A 40 1.38 14.37 15.28
C GLN A 40 1.36 14.55 13.76
N THR A 41 0.68 13.65 13.05
CA THR A 41 0.58 13.73 11.58
C THR A 41 -0.82 14.19 11.17
N ALA A 42 -0.94 15.41 10.66
CA ALA A 42 -2.19 15.82 10.02
C ALA A 42 -2.43 15.02 8.74
N SER A 43 -3.61 14.41 8.65
CA SER A 43 -4.07 13.72 7.43
C SER A 43 -3.08 12.66 6.95
N SER A 44 -2.72 11.70 7.80
CA SER A 44 -2.05 10.48 7.32
C SER A 44 -3.03 9.60 6.55
N ILE A 45 -2.55 8.96 5.49
CA ILE A 45 -3.24 7.90 4.78
C ILE A 45 -2.68 6.58 5.30
N LYS A 46 -3.58 5.71 5.77
CA LYS A 46 -3.28 4.31 6.05
C LYS A 46 -4.19 3.43 5.20
N VAL A 47 -3.59 2.46 4.52
CA VAL A 47 -4.32 1.43 3.78
C VAL A 47 -3.94 0.07 4.36
N HIS A 48 -4.94 -0.71 4.76
CA HIS A 48 -4.76 -2.04 5.32
C HIS A 48 -5.34 -3.09 4.37
N VAL A 49 -4.55 -4.09 4.03
CA VAL A 49 -4.92 -5.22 3.18
C VAL A 49 -4.53 -6.52 3.87
N GLY A 50 -5.50 -7.42 4.06
CA GLY A 50 -5.24 -8.79 4.47
C GLY A 50 -5.09 -9.69 3.24
N ILE A 51 -4.06 -10.54 3.22
CA ILE A 51 -3.88 -11.58 2.21
C ILE A 51 -3.87 -12.96 2.87
N SER A 52 -4.45 -13.94 2.15
CA SER A 52 -4.51 -15.34 2.55
C SER A 52 -4.16 -16.21 1.35
N LEU A 53 -3.17 -17.07 1.52
CA LEU A 53 -2.56 -17.86 0.47
C LEU A 53 -2.68 -19.33 0.80
N HIS A 54 -3.31 -20.10 -0.07
CA HIS A 54 -3.39 -21.54 0.06
C HIS A 54 -2.18 -22.18 -0.58
N LEU A 55 -1.43 -22.95 0.20
CA LEU A 55 -0.23 -23.64 -0.24
C LEU A 55 -0.56 -25.09 -0.62
N PRO A 56 0.13 -25.67 -1.61
CA PRO A 56 0.16 -27.11 -1.79
C PRO A 56 0.78 -27.78 -0.55
N LEU A 57 0.30 -28.96 -0.17
CA LEU A 57 0.79 -29.80 0.94
C LEU A 57 2.31 -30.14 0.90
N VAL A 58 2.99 -29.82 -0.19
CA VAL A 58 4.35 -30.31 -0.51
C VAL A 58 5.43 -29.27 -0.20
N ASP A 59 5.06 -28.00 -0.04
CA ASP A 59 6.03 -26.92 0.11
C ASP A 59 6.42 -26.71 1.58
N ASP A 60 7.71 -26.45 1.84
CA ASP A 60 8.15 -26.00 3.16
C ASP A 60 7.56 -24.61 3.44
N ARG A 61 6.71 -24.55 4.46
CA ARG A 61 6.04 -23.32 4.87
C ARG A 61 7.02 -22.17 5.14
N SER A 62 8.19 -22.46 5.72
CA SER A 62 9.18 -21.43 6.04
C SER A 62 9.81 -20.84 4.77
N GLU A 63 10.10 -21.70 3.79
CA GLU A 63 10.62 -21.30 2.49
C GLU A 63 9.60 -20.44 1.73
N VAL A 64 8.32 -20.84 1.74
CA VAL A 64 7.26 -20.07 1.10
C VAL A 64 7.06 -18.71 1.77
N GLN A 65 7.14 -18.65 3.10
CA GLN A 65 7.05 -17.37 3.83
C GLN A 65 8.18 -16.42 3.45
N LEU A 66 9.42 -16.91 3.40
CA LEU A 66 10.57 -16.11 2.94
C LEU A 66 10.37 -15.63 1.51
N ARG A 67 9.91 -16.50 0.60
CA ARG A 67 9.64 -16.16 -0.79
C ARG A 67 8.55 -15.09 -0.93
N ILE A 68 7.50 -15.13 -0.09
CA ILE A 68 6.46 -14.09 -0.07
C ILE A 68 7.05 -12.74 0.39
N GLU A 69 7.88 -12.75 1.44
CA GLU A 69 8.51 -11.53 1.94
C GLU A 69 9.48 -10.92 0.91
N ASP A 70 10.27 -11.74 0.23
CA ASP A 70 11.15 -11.29 -0.86
C ASP A 70 10.36 -10.74 -2.05
N SER A 71 9.24 -11.39 -2.39
CA SER A 71 8.31 -10.93 -3.45
C SER A 71 7.66 -9.60 -3.10
N LEU A 72 7.29 -9.38 -1.84
CA LEU A 72 6.76 -8.12 -1.34
C LEU A 72 7.83 -7.02 -1.35
N ARG A 73 9.07 -7.35 -0.95
CA ARG A 73 10.20 -6.42 -0.99
C ARG A 73 10.52 -5.98 -2.41
N TYR A 74 10.55 -6.92 -3.35
CA TYR A 74 10.69 -6.62 -4.77
C TYR A 74 9.55 -5.74 -5.30
N ALA A 75 8.31 -6.07 -4.95
CA ALA A 75 7.16 -5.27 -5.37
C ALA A 75 7.24 -3.83 -4.85
N TRP A 76 7.69 -3.64 -3.61
CA TRP A 76 7.94 -2.31 -3.06
C TRP A 76 9.05 -1.55 -3.81
N LYS A 77 10.17 -2.23 -4.15
CA LYS A 77 11.22 -1.67 -5.02
C LYS A 77 10.65 -1.23 -6.38
N GLN A 78 9.88 -2.10 -7.05
CA GLN A 78 9.22 -1.80 -8.34
C GLN A 78 8.30 -0.60 -8.26
N ILE A 79 7.49 -0.51 -7.19
CA ILE A 79 6.60 0.61 -7.04
C ILE A 79 7.38 1.91 -6.85
N ARG A 80 8.42 1.95 -6.03
CA ARG A 80 9.22 3.19 -5.87
C ARG A 80 9.93 3.60 -7.15
N PHE A 81 10.39 2.63 -7.94
CA PHE A 81 10.92 2.90 -9.28
C PHE A 81 9.86 3.50 -10.21
N HIS A 82 8.61 3.04 -10.15
CA HIS A 82 7.54 3.55 -11.00
C HIS A 82 6.84 4.81 -10.44
N CYS A 83 6.94 5.04 -9.14
CA CYS A 83 6.29 6.12 -8.40
C CYS A 83 7.32 6.88 -7.55
N PRO A 84 8.24 7.65 -8.19
CA PRO A 84 9.30 8.35 -7.44
C PRO A 84 8.76 9.40 -6.47
N ILE A 85 7.47 9.76 -6.57
CA ILE A 85 6.80 10.60 -5.57
C ILE A 85 6.97 10.05 -4.15
N LEU A 86 6.99 8.72 -4.00
CA LEU A 86 7.11 8.05 -2.70
C LEU A 86 8.49 8.25 -2.07
N ALA A 87 9.47 8.64 -2.88
CA ALA A 87 10.84 8.92 -2.48
C ALA A 87 11.17 10.42 -2.53
N SER A 88 10.18 11.27 -2.84
CA SER A 88 10.37 12.71 -2.98
C SER A 88 10.13 13.44 -1.67
N SER A 89 10.81 14.56 -1.48
CA SER A 89 10.64 15.46 -0.34
C SER A 89 10.04 16.79 -0.77
N VAL A 90 9.55 17.55 0.21
CA VAL A 90 9.02 18.89 -0.02
C VAL A 90 9.90 19.91 0.67
N VAL A 91 10.38 20.89 -0.10
CA VAL A 91 11.35 21.91 0.33
C VAL A 91 10.79 23.29 0.01
N LEU A 92 10.90 24.22 0.97
CA LEU A 92 10.58 25.63 0.74
C LEU A 92 11.80 26.32 0.17
N ASP A 93 11.66 26.90 -1.02
CA ASP A 93 12.69 27.78 -1.57
C ASP A 93 12.76 29.08 -0.74
N PRO A 94 13.92 29.39 -0.12
CA PRO A 94 14.05 30.56 0.75
C PRO A 94 13.96 31.88 -0.01
N GLU A 95 14.28 31.92 -1.30
CA GLU A 95 14.27 33.13 -2.13
C GLU A 95 12.88 33.39 -2.68
N THR A 96 12.29 32.40 -3.35
CA THR A 96 10.98 32.57 -4.01
C THR A 96 9.80 32.38 -3.07
N LYS A 97 10.02 31.80 -1.88
CA LYS A 97 8.97 31.37 -0.93
C LYS A 97 7.98 30.39 -1.54
N ILE A 98 8.39 29.65 -2.57
CA ILE A 98 7.58 28.62 -3.22
C ILE A 98 7.95 27.26 -2.65
N TRP A 99 6.95 26.47 -2.30
CA TRP A 99 7.13 25.06 -1.96
C TRP A 99 7.34 24.25 -3.23
N ASN A 100 8.42 23.49 -3.24
CA ASN A 100 8.80 22.61 -4.33
C ASN A 100 8.83 21.17 -3.84
N ARG A 101 8.36 20.25 -4.67
CA ARG A 101 8.65 18.83 -4.53
C ARG A 101 9.99 18.56 -5.20
N VAL A 102 10.86 17.82 -4.52
CA VAL A 102 12.21 17.51 -4.97
C VAL A 102 12.39 16.00 -4.94
N TYR A 103 12.97 15.46 -6.00
CA TYR A 103 13.30 14.06 -6.13
C TYR A 103 14.76 13.92 -6.54
N GLN A 104 15.51 13.12 -5.79
CA GLN A 104 16.88 12.74 -6.08
C GLN A 104 16.87 11.33 -6.66
N VAL A 105 17.43 11.17 -7.85
CA VAL A 105 17.64 9.85 -8.47
C VAL A 105 18.61 9.05 -7.60
N ALA A 106 18.26 7.79 -7.32
CA ALA A 106 19.08 6.92 -6.50
C ALA A 106 19.96 6.06 -7.41
N ASN A 107 21.25 6.42 -7.54
CA ASN A 107 22.19 5.72 -8.43
C ASN A 107 23.09 4.71 -7.69
N GLU A 108 23.16 4.81 -6.37
CA GLU A 108 24.01 3.96 -5.53
C GLU A 108 23.18 2.86 -4.86
N MET A 109 23.60 1.61 -5.01
CA MET A 109 22.88 0.45 -4.46
C MET A 109 22.73 0.56 -2.94
N GLU A 110 23.77 1.02 -2.25
CA GLU A 110 23.76 1.21 -0.80
C GLU A 110 22.71 2.22 -0.35
N VAL A 111 22.50 3.30 -1.11
CA VAL A 111 21.46 4.30 -0.84
C VAL A 111 20.07 3.71 -1.06
N ILE A 112 19.90 2.90 -2.10
CA ILE A 112 18.64 2.22 -2.41
C ILE A 112 18.29 1.24 -1.28
N ASP A 113 19.23 0.38 -0.89
CA ASP A 113 19.01 -0.64 0.13
C ASP A 113 18.75 -0.03 1.50
N MET A 114 19.52 0.99 1.91
CA MET A 114 19.23 1.74 3.13
C MET A 114 17.82 2.35 3.09
N SER A 115 17.42 2.90 1.95
CA SER A 115 16.07 3.44 1.79
C SER A 115 14.99 2.35 1.83
N MET A 116 15.29 1.13 1.40
CA MET A 116 14.39 -0.03 1.51
C MET A 116 14.25 -0.52 2.93
N GLU A 117 15.33 -0.60 3.69
CA GLU A 117 15.29 -0.96 5.10
C GLU A 117 14.45 0.01 5.93
N GLN A 118 14.52 1.31 5.61
CA GLN A 118 13.73 2.33 6.28
C GLN A 118 12.24 2.28 5.94
N THR A 119 11.89 1.86 4.72
CA THR A 119 10.52 1.99 4.18
C THR A 119 9.77 0.67 4.05
N PHE A 120 10.41 -0.46 4.30
CA PHE A 120 9.81 -1.79 4.23
C PHE A 120 10.14 -2.60 5.49
N THR A 121 9.13 -2.94 6.29
CA THR A 121 9.31 -3.65 7.57
C THR A 121 8.41 -4.88 7.65
N THR A 122 8.99 -6.07 7.85
CA THR A 122 8.26 -7.34 8.05
C THR A 122 8.17 -7.78 9.51
N ASN A 123 8.96 -7.16 10.39
CA ASN A 123 9.02 -7.47 11.81
C ASN A 123 8.66 -6.23 12.63
N CYS A 124 7.36 -5.96 12.75
CA CYS A 124 6.84 -4.81 13.52
C CYS A 124 6.90 -5.04 15.05
N GLY A 125 7.80 -5.92 15.52
CA GLY A 125 7.94 -6.30 16.92
C GLY A 125 6.75 -7.09 17.43
N SER A 126 6.35 -6.83 18.68
CA SER A 126 5.21 -7.50 19.32
C SER A 126 3.84 -6.90 18.96
N ARG A 127 3.80 -5.89 18.09
CA ARG A 127 2.57 -5.14 17.81
C ARG A 127 1.68 -5.89 16.84
N THR A 128 0.38 -5.87 17.09
CA THR A 128 -0.60 -6.35 16.12
C THR A 128 -0.86 -5.30 15.03
N PRO A 129 -1.38 -5.70 13.86
CA PRO A 129 -1.85 -4.77 12.84
C PRO A 129 -2.87 -3.76 13.39
N GLU A 130 -3.78 -4.21 14.26
CA GLU A 130 -4.83 -3.37 14.85
C GLU A 130 -4.22 -2.31 15.77
N GLU A 131 -3.31 -2.70 16.66
CA GLU A 131 -2.56 -1.77 17.50
C GLU A 131 -1.80 -0.75 16.65
N PHE A 132 -1.18 -1.18 15.54
CA PHE A 132 -0.48 -0.28 14.63
C PHE A 132 -1.42 0.74 13.96
N LEU A 133 -2.63 0.32 13.60
CA LEU A 133 -3.63 1.21 12.99
C LEU A 133 -4.14 2.27 13.97
N GLU A 134 -4.25 1.93 15.25
CA GLU A 134 -4.67 2.85 16.33
C GLU A 134 -3.62 3.91 16.69
N LEU A 135 -2.33 3.63 16.47
CA LEU A 135 -1.27 4.62 16.67
C LEU A 135 -1.38 5.76 15.65
N ASP A 136 -0.97 6.97 15.99
CA ASP A 136 -0.77 8.05 15.00
C ASP A 136 0.69 8.51 15.02
N PRO A 137 1.64 7.63 14.62
CA PRO A 137 3.04 8.01 14.64
C PRO A 137 3.32 9.07 13.56
N PRO A 138 4.36 9.90 13.74
CA PRO A 138 4.90 10.73 12.68
C PRO A 138 5.13 9.91 11.40
N VAL A 139 4.72 10.45 10.25
CA VAL A 139 4.92 9.81 8.94
C VAL A 139 5.99 10.57 8.16
N PRO A 140 7.29 10.32 8.43
CA PRO A 140 8.37 11.05 7.76
C PRO A 140 8.48 10.71 6.27
N PHE A 141 8.05 9.51 5.89
CA PHE A 141 8.07 9.00 4.52
C PHE A 141 6.99 7.92 4.35
N PRO A 142 6.55 7.66 3.11
CA PRO A 142 5.71 6.51 2.81
C PRO A 142 6.42 5.20 3.15
N ALA A 143 5.74 4.30 3.84
CA ALA A 143 6.30 3.04 4.29
C ALA A 143 5.27 1.90 4.20
N LEU A 144 5.80 0.68 4.04
CA LEU A 144 5.06 -0.56 3.97
C LEU A 144 5.44 -1.45 5.16
N PHE A 145 4.41 -1.89 5.88
CA PHE A 145 4.53 -2.76 7.05
C PHE A 145 3.82 -4.07 6.76
N VAL A 146 4.50 -5.18 6.98
CA VAL A 146 4.01 -6.53 6.75
C VAL A 146 3.97 -7.26 8.08
N PHE A 147 2.83 -7.87 8.38
CA PHE A 147 2.57 -8.58 9.63
C PHE A 147 2.18 -10.02 9.30
N PRO A 148 3.10 -10.98 9.46
CA PRO A 148 2.78 -12.39 9.37
C PRO A 148 1.73 -12.75 10.43
N VAL A 149 0.68 -13.46 10.04
CA VAL A 149 -0.34 -13.95 10.98
C VAL A 149 0.04 -15.35 11.40
N ALA A 150 0.31 -15.53 12.70
CA ALA A 150 0.56 -16.85 13.26
C ALA A 150 -0.67 -17.75 13.04
N VAL A 151 -0.47 -18.88 12.37
CA VAL A 151 -1.51 -19.90 12.20
C VAL A 151 -1.15 -21.07 13.12
N PRO A 152 -2.04 -21.49 14.03
CA PRO A 152 -1.74 -22.56 14.99
C PRO A 152 -1.22 -23.82 14.30
N GLU A 153 -0.20 -24.46 14.88
CA GLU A 153 0.36 -25.73 14.37
C GLU A 153 -0.69 -26.85 14.28
N SER A 154 -1.76 -26.76 15.08
CA SER A 154 -2.89 -27.70 15.07
C SER A 154 -3.84 -27.52 13.88
N SER A 155 -3.71 -26.43 13.12
CA SER A 155 -4.52 -26.21 11.92
C SER A 155 -3.92 -27.00 10.75
N LYS A 156 -4.70 -27.95 10.21
CA LYS A 156 -4.37 -28.67 8.96
C LYS A 156 -4.48 -27.78 7.71
N LEU A 157 -4.51 -26.46 7.88
CA LEU A 157 -4.71 -25.52 6.80
C LEU A 157 -3.33 -25.13 6.29
N ASP A 158 -3.02 -25.57 5.07
CA ASP A 158 -1.88 -25.09 4.28
C ASP A 158 -2.18 -23.65 3.86
N THR A 159 -2.20 -22.74 4.82
CA THR A 159 -2.58 -21.35 4.57
C THR A 159 -1.62 -20.43 5.28
N VAL A 160 -1.02 -19.52 4.52
CA VAL A 160 -0.21 -18.44 5.05
C VAL A 160 -1.02 -17.15 4.94
N LYS A 161 -1.00 -16.36 5.99
CA LYS A 161 -1.77 -15.12 6.09
C LYS A 161 -0.85 -13.97 6.46
N TYR A 162 -1.06 -12.81 5.84
CA TYR A 162 -0.37 -11.58 6.16
C TYR A 162 -1.35 -10.41 6.23
N ASN A 163 -1.06 -9.45 7.09
CA ASN A 163 -1.63 -8.12 7.01
C ASN A 163 -0.56 -7.17 6.47
N ILE A 164 -0.93 -6.37 5.48
CA ILE A 164 -0.08 -5.38 4.85
C ILE A 164 -0.67 -4.01 5.15
N ILE A 165 0.13 -3.12 5.71
CA ILE A 165 -0.27 -1.74 6.02
C ILE A 165 0.65 -0.80 5.24
N PHE A 166 0.07 0.00 4.35
CA PHE A 166 0.75 1.13 3.74
C PHE A 166 0.41 2.40 4.52
N GLN A 167 1.42 3.19 4.86
CA GLN A 167 1.26 4.48 5.53
C GLN A 167 1.97 5.57 4.73
N SER A 168 1.31 6.71 4.53
CA SER A 168 1.88 7.87 3.84
C SER A 168 1.26 9.17 4.34
N GLY A 169 2.00 10.28 4.26
CA GLY A 169 1.38 11.61 4.35
C GLY A 169 0.48 11.87 3.15
N HIS A 170 -0.66 12.54 3.37
CA HIS A 170 -1.57 12.93 2.27
C HIS A 170 -0.98 14.04 1.39
N ASP A 171 0.09 14.68 1.82
CA ASP A 171 0.88 15.60 1.00
C ASP A 171 1.68 14.88 -0.08
N VAL A 172 1.96 13.58 0.08
CA VAL A 172 2.71 12.75 -0.89
C VAL A 172 1.78 12.07 -1.89
N ILE A 173 0.69 11.48 -1.41
CA ILE A 173 -0.23 10.68 -2.21
C ILE A 173 -1.66 10.92 -1.72
N ASP A 174 -2.65 10.86 -2.62
CA ASP A 174 -4.06 10.90 -2.24
C ASP A 174 -4.62 9.48 -2.02
N GLY A 175 -5.87 9.39 -1.54
CA GLY A 175 -6.50 8.09 -1.29
C GLY A 175 -6.69 7.22 -2.54
N MET A 176 -6.92 7.81 -3.71
CA MET A 176 -7.11 7.07 -4.96
C MET A 176 -5.79 6.50 -5.45
N ALA A 177 -4.73 7.29 -5.39
CA ALA A 177 -3.38 6.87 -5.72
C ALA A 177 -2.86 5.82 -4.72
N ALA A 178 -3.24 5.90 -3.44
CA ALA A 178 -2.91 4.86 -2.45
C ALA A 178 -3.63 3.53 -2.73
N TYR A 179 -4.88 3.56 -3.21
CA TYR A 179 -5.58 2.35 -3.65
C TYR A 179 -4.91 1.72 -4.88
N ALA A 180 -4.65 2.55 -5.89
CA ALA A 180 -3.90 2.20 -7.09
C ALA A 180 -2.52 1.59 -6.77
N PHE A 181 -1.84 2.15 -5.79
CA PHE A 181 -0.58 1.65 -5.25
C PHE A 181 -0.72 0.21 -4.73
N MET A 182 -1.72 -0.08 -3.89
CA MET A 182 -1.90 -1.42 -3.31
C MET A 182 -2.23 -2.48 -4.37
N ASP A 183 -3.03 -2.13 -5.37
CA ASP A 183 -3.37 -3.05 -6.47
C ASP A 183 -2.11 -3.44 -7.29
N ASN A 184 -1.27 -2.46 -7.60
CA ASN A 184 0.00 -2.70 -8.29
C ASN A 184 1.00 -3.47 -7.41
N LEU A 185 1.05 -3.18 -6.11
CA LEU A 185 1.88 -3.91 -5.16
C LEU A 185 1.55 -5.41 -5.19
N LEU A 186 0.28 -5.76 -5.05
CA LEU A 186 -0.16 -7.17 -5.10
C LEU A 186 0.14 -7.82 -6.44
N SER A 187 0.01 -7.06 -7.54
CA SER A 187 0.32 -7.55 -8.89
C SER A 187 1.81 -7.86 -9.05
N TYR A 188 2.70 -6.94 -8.68
CA TYR A 188 4.15 -7.17 -8.72
C TYR A 188 4.59 -8.25 -7.74
N THR A 189 3.96 -8.36 -6.57
CA THR A 189 4.23 -9.46 -5.63
C THR A 189 3.87 -10.79 -6.25
N SER A 190 2.71 -10.89 -6.93
CA SER A 190 2.31 -12.10 -7.62
C SER A 190 3.28 -12.47 -8.74
N GLU A 191 3.70 -11.51 -9.57
CA GLU A 191 4.71 -11.77 -10.62
C GLU A 191 6.03 -12.24 -10.00
N ALA A 192 6.50 -11.57 -8.97
CA ALA A 192 7.75 -11.89 -8.29
C ALA A 192 7.74 -13.29 -7.68
N PHE A 193 6.61 -13.66 -7.07
CA PHE A 193 6.43 -14.96 -6.47
C PHE A 193 6.51 -16.09 -7.50
N MET A 194 6.25 -15.83 -8.79
CA MET A 194 6.34 -16.84 -9.85
C MET A 194 7.77 -17.08 -10.35
N PHE A 195 8.77 -16.29 -9.94
CA PHE A 195 10.17 -16.58 -10.27
C PHE A 195 10.68 -17.76 -9.42
N GLU A 196 11.07 -18.85 -10.07
CA GLU A 196 11.47 -20.11 -9.40
C GLU A 196 12.86 -20.05 -8.77
N GLU A 197 13.81 -19.33 -9.38
CA GLU A 197 15.21 -19.35 -8.93
C GLU A 197 15.68 -18.02 -8.34
N ASN A 198 15.45 -16.90 -9.03
CA ASN A 198 15.87 -15.58 -8.58
C ASN A 198 14.90 -14.51 -9.07
N ILE A 199 14.41 -13.69 -8.14
CA ILE A 199 13.67 -12.49 -8.47
C ILE A 199 14.66 -11.50 -9.11
N PRO A 200 14.37 -10.94 -10.29
CA PRO A 200 15.24 -9.96 -10.92
C PRO A 200 15.37 -8.72 -10.03
N ASP A 201 16.53 -8.08 -10.03
CA ASP A 201 16.69 -6.82 -9.29
C ASP A 201 16.07 -5.64 -10.06
N VAL A 202 15.71 -4.58 -9.33
CA VAL A 202 15.14 -3.36 -9.89
C VAL A 202 16.23 -2.31 -10.04
N THR A 203 16.62 -2.01 -11.28
CA THR A 203 17.68 -1.03 -11.56
C THR A 203 17.15 0.40 -11.55
N PHE A 204 17.55 1.18 -10.53
CA PHE A 204 17.31 2.62 -10.45
C PHE A 204 18.30 3.42 -11.33
N GLY A 205 18.08 4.72 -11.47
CA GLY A 205 18.81 5.65 -12.35
C GLY A 205 18.00 6.15 -13.55
N SER A 206 16.80 5.62 -13.78
CA SER A 206 15.95 5.98 -14.93
C SER A 206 14.48 6.23 -14.58
N GLU A 207 14.14 6.16 -13.31
CA GLU A 207 12.79 6.30 -12.76
C GLU A 207 12.15 7.67 -13.04
N HIS A 208 12.96 8.72 -13.19
CA HIS A 208 12.51 10.05 -13.61
C HIS A 208 11.81 10.02 -14.99
N LYS A 209 12.16 9.05 -15.85
CA LYS A 209 11.54 8.85 -17.18
C LYS A 209 10.19 8.16 -17.07
N THR A 210 9.97 7.36 -16.03
CA THR A 210 8.73 6.59 -15.84
C THR A 210 7.53 7.48 -15.51
N TYR A 211 7.78 8.63 -14.89
CA TYR A 211 6.77 9.62 -14.50
C TYR A 211 5.92 10.14 -15.67
N LEU A 212 6.45 10.13 -16.90
CA LEU A 212 5.83 10.79 -18.04
C LEU A 212 4.69 10.00 -18.72
N HIS A 213 4.41 8.75 -18.33
CA HIS A 213 3.41 7.97 -19.06
C HIS A 213 2.55 7.04 -18.20
N ARG A 214 3.11 6.18 -17.34
CA ARG A 214 2.34 5.03 -16.84
C ARG A 214 1.46 5.31 -15.60
N PHE A 215 1.95 6.07 -14.63
CA PHE A 215 1.17 6.36 -13.42
C PHE A 215 0.03 7.35 -13.70
N ALA A 216 0.25 8.35 -14.55
CA ALA A 216 -0.79 9.28 -14.99
C ALA A 216 -1.91 8.57 -15.78
N LEU A 217 -1.56 7.71 -16.75
CA LEU A 217 -2.54 6.92 -17.50
C LEU A 217 -3.30 5.93 -16.62
N PHE A 218 -2.64 5.35 -15.61
CA PHE A 218 -3.29 4.46 -14.65
C PHE A 218 -4.26 5.23 -13.74
N LEU A 219 -3.84 6.36 -13.16
CA LEU A 219 -4.73 7.22 -12.37
C LEU A 219 -5.90 7.76 -13.20
N GLU A 220 -5.70 8.08 -14.48
CA GLU A 220 -6.79 8.46 -15.39
C GLU A 220 -7.74 7.30 -15.68
N SER A 221 -7.21 6.08 -15.89
CA SER A 221 -8.01 4.86 -16.05
C SER A 221 -8.81 4.54 -14.78
N GLN A 222 -8.21 4.70 -13.60
CA GLN A 222 -8.89 4.50 -12.31
C GLN A 222 -9.86 5.63 -11.99
N ARG A 223 -9.58 6.87 -12.41
CA ARG A 223 -10.51 8.02 -12.31
C ARG A 223 -11.76 7.84 -13.18
N GLN A 224 -11.62 7.19 -14.34
CA GLN A 224 -12.77 6.80 -15.17
C GLN A 224 -13.58 5.66 -14.55
N LYS A 225 -12.91 4.69 -13.90
CA LYS A 225 -13.58 3.61 -13.16
C LYS A 225 -14.25 4.10 -11.86
N SER A 226 -13.67 5.06 -11.15
CA SER A 226 -14.19 5.58 -9.88
C SER A 226 -15.41 6.49 -10.03
N LEU A 227 -15.65 7.07 -11.22
CA LEU A 227 -16.93 7.73 -11.53
C LEU A 227 -18.14 6.77 -11.50
N GLN A 228 -17.92 5.44 -11.55
CA GLN A 228 -18.96 4.43 -11.30
C GLN A 228 -18.99 3.92 -9.85
N ILE A 229 -17.96 4.16 -9.04
CA ILE A 229 -17.76 3.58 -7.69
C ILE A 229 -17.81 4.67 -6.60
N LEU A 230 -18.50 5.78 -6.87
CA LEU A 230 -18.57 6.96 -6.01
C LEU A 230 -19.55 6.80 -4.82
N SER A 231 -19.52 5.64 -4.16
CA SER A 231 -20.31 5.36 -2.94
C SER A 231 -19.52 4.77 -1.77
N PHE A 232 -18.19 4.63 -1.84
CA PHE A 232 -17.42 4.08 -0.73
C PHE A 232 -16.79 5.18 0.14
N ARG A 233 -17.42 5.37 1.32
CA ARG A 233 -17.02 6.31 2.37
C ARG A 233 -15.62 5.98 2.90
N LEU A 234 -14.77 7.00 2.91
CA LEU A 234 -13.66 7.14 3.83
C LEU A 234 -14.20 7.24 5.27
N PHE A 235 -13.44 6.65 6.20
CA PHE A 235 -13.65 6.43 7.63
C PHE A 235 -14.37 5.14 8.05
N GLY A 236 -13.61 4.29 8.75
CA GLY A 236 -14.10 3.42 9.81
C GLY A 236 -14.19 1.95 9.44
N THR A 237 -13.28 1.15 10.00
CA THR A 237 -13.40 -0.28 10.33
C THR A 237 -14.48 -1.05 9.57
N ARG A 238 -14.06 -1.77 8.53
CA ARG A 238 -14.68 -3.03 8.12
C ARG A 238 -13.75 -3.76 7.16
N GLU A 239 -13.48 -5.02 7.50
CA GLU A 239 -12.73 -5.99 6.72
C GLU A 239 -13.16 -5.95 5.24
N THR A 240 -12.27 -5.46 4.39
CA THR A 240 -12.37 -5.65 2.95
C THR A 240 -11.46 -6.80 2.56
N GLU A 241 -12.06 -7.97 2.39
CA GLU A 241 -11.44 -9.16 1.81
C GLU A 241 -11.20 -8.90 0.31
N ILE A 242 -9.98 -8.52 -0.07
CA ILE A 242 -9.54 -8.48 -1.47
C ILE A 242 -8.95 -9.85 -1.81
N ALA A 243 -9.83 -10.85 -1.97
CA ALA A 243 -9.50 -12.14 -2.55
C ALA A 243 -10.03 -12.19 -3.98
N ARG A 244 -9.28 -11.66 -4.97
CA ARG A 244 -9.66 -11.89 -6.38
C ARG A 244 -8.51 -12.08 -7.37
N THR A 245 -7.31 -11.59 -7.10
CA THR A 245 -6.22 -11.72 -8.09
C THR A 245 -5.37 -12.98 -7.92
N PHE A 246 -5.21 -13.47 -6.67
CA PHE A 246 -4.31 -14.60 -6.40
C PHE A 246 -4.81 -15.96 -6.91
N CYS A 247 -6.13 -16.17 -6.98
CA CYS A 247 -6.70 -17.48 -7.35
C CYS A 247 -6.83 -17.72 -8.87
N GLN A 248 -6.57 -16.72 -9.72
CA GLN A 248 -6.76 -16.86 -11.18
C GLN A 248 -5.49 -17.26 -11.95
N PHE A 249 -4.30 -17.19 -11.35
CA PHE A 249 -3.03 -17.39 -12.06
C PHE A 249 -2.27 -18.67 -11.74
N MET A 250 -2.86 -19.59 -10.95
CA MET A 250 -2.30 -20.94 -10.82
C MET A 250 -2.48 -21.73 -12.13
N PRO A 251 -1.42 -22.33 -12.71
CA PRO A 251 -1.52 -23.10 -13.94
C PRO A 251 -2.48 -24.29 -13.77
N SER A 252 -3.45 -24.37 -14.67
CA SER A 252 -4.47 -25.41 -14.73
C SER A 252 -3.87 -26.75 -15.17
N LYS A 253 -3.34 -27.53 -14.24
CA LYS A 253 -3.27 -28.97 -14.43
C LYS A 253 -3.91 -29.67 -13.23
N GLU A 254 -4.98 -30.38 -13.55
CA GLU A 254 -5.72 -31.33 -12.70
C GLU A 254 -6.69 -30.74 -11.66
N ARG A 255 -7.80 -30.18 -12.14
CA ARG A 255 -9.07 -30.16 -11.38
C ARG A 255 -9.86 -31.43 -11.70
N ARG A 256 -9.88 -32.40 -10.78
CA ARG A 256 -11.06 -33.25 -10.56
C ARG A 256 -11.69 -32.80 -9.24
N TYR A 257 -12.81 -32.09 -9.32
CA TYR A 257 -13.66 -31.86 -8.16
C TYR A 257 -14.60 -33.06 -8.00
N PRO A 258 -14.76 -33.62 -6.79
CA PRO A 258 -15.96 -34.38 -6.47
C PRO A 258 -17.10 -33.41 -6.18
N GLU A 259 -18.21 -33.61 -6.90
CA GLU A 259 -19.50 -32.97 -6.63
C GLU A 259 -20.07 -33.45 -5.30
N SER A 260 -20.12 -32.58 -4.29
CA SER A 260 -21.22 -32.55 -3.31
C SER A 260 -21.00 -31.40 -2.33
N LEU A 261 -21.88 -30.39 -2.37
CA LEU A 261 -22.61 -29.85 -1.22
C LEU A 261 -23.34 -28.56 -1.66
N VAL A 262 -24.49 -28.80 -2.27
CA VAL A 262 -25.62 -27.86 -2.35
C VAL A 262 -26.39 -27.95 -1.03
N SER A 263 -26.93 -26.81 -0.59
CA SER A 263 -27.87 -26.63 0.55
C SER A 263 -27.16 -26.44 1.90
N GLN A 264 -27.30 -25.32 2.63
CA GLN A 264 -28.57 -24.79 3.10
C GLN A 264 -28.54 -23.25 3.28
N ARG A 265 -29.62 -22.60 2.86
CA ARG A 265 -30.07 -21.27 3.31
C ARG A 265 -31.31 -21.44 4.20
N SER A 266 -31.60 -20.42 5.00
CA SER A 266 -32.76 -20.19 5.90
C SER A 266 -32.46 -20.56 7.37
N HIS A 267 -32.75 -19.77 8.41
CA HIS A 267 -33.66 -18.64 8.61
C HIS A 267 -33.06 -17.67 9.65
N PHE A 268 -33.21 -16.35 9.47
CA PHE A 268 -33.07 -15.38 10.57
C PHE A 268 -34.36 -14.55 10.64
N ARG A 269 -35.06 -14.67 11.78
CA ARG A 269 -36.32 -13.99 12.08
C ARG A 269 -36.00 -12.84 13.03
N GLN A 270 -36.34 -11.62 12.64
CA GLN A 270 -36.29 -10.43 13.48
C GLN A 270 -37.30 -10.53 14.63
N THR A 271 -36.87 -10.26 15.86
CA THR A 271 -37.72 -9.59 16.86
C THR A 271 -36.86 -8.76 17.82
N SER A 272 -37.18 -7.48 17.89
CA SER A 272 -37.09 -6.59 19.06
C SER A 272 -38.45 -5.87 19.14
N PRO A 273 -38.86 -5.17 20.21
CA PRO A 273 -38.17 -4.88 21.47
C PRO A 273 -39.07 -5.10 22.72
N LYS A 274 -38.55 -4.85 23.93
CA LYS A 274 -39.19 -3.96 24.94
C LYS A 274 -38.32 -3.75 26.19
N ARG A 275 -38.12 -2.47 26.51
CA ARG A 275 -37.76 -1.95 27.84
C ARG A 275 -38.92 -2.19 28.81
N SER A 276 -38.59 -2.52 30.05
CA SER A 276 -39.32 -2.05 31.23
C SER A 276 -38.37 -2.02 32.43
N SER A 277 -38.39 -0.87 33.10
CA SER A 277 -37.80 -0.51 34.38
C SER A 277 -38.50 -1.20 35.56
N GLU A 278 -37.94 -0.93 36.77
CA GLU A 278 -38.45 -1.20 38.14
C GLU A 278 -37.97 -2.51 38.77
N PHE A 279 -37.64 -2.62 40.05
CA PHE A 279 -37.17 -1.76 41.17
C PHE A 279 -36.97 -2.75 42.34
N GLU A 280 -36.02 -2.50 43.27
CA GLU A 280 -35.87 -3.08 44.63
C GLU A 280 -35.82 -4.62 44.81
N ILE A 281 -34.85 -5.21 45.52
CA ILE A 281 -34.35 -4.94 46.89
C ILE A 281 -32.81 -5.00 46.92
#